data_AF-A0AAW3WD04-F1
#
_entry.id   AF-A0AAW3WD04-F1
#
_cell.length_a   1.000
_cell.length_b   1.000
_cell.length_c   1.000
_cell.angle_alpha   90.00
_cell.angle_beta   90.00
_cell.angle_gamma   90.00
#
_symmetry.space_group_name_H-M   'P 1'
#
loop_
_entity.id
_entity.type
_entity.pdbx_description
1 polymer ?
#
loop_
_entity_poly.entity_id
_entity_poly.type
_entity_poly.pdbx_seq_one_letter_code
_entity_poly.pdbx_strand_id
1 'polypeptide(L)'
;MIIEDKIIDGKNLRWILRCPRKEDANELSKLRGQIDGETENLDRESGEAFLTPEDFDGIICEDNTSKINLFLVAEVGGKIVGFSRLEGNKLINDRIHKDGKYYNTVIMGRINSNNY
;
A
#
# COMPACT_ATOMS: atom_id res chain seq x y z
N MET A 1 10.74 -0.41 -6.68
CA MET A 1 11.89 -0.04 -5.83
C MET A 1 11.83 -0.94 -4.62
N ILE A 2 12.93 -1.60 -4.26
CA ILE A 2 12.97 -2.50 -3.10
C ILE A 2 13.62 -1.77 -1.94
N ILE A 3 12.98 -1.82 -0.78
CA ILE A 3 13.58 -1.38 0.48
C ILE A 3 13.86 -2.61 1.36
N GLU A 4 14.88 -2.50 2.20
CA GLU A 4 15.15 -3.52 3.22
C GLU A 4 14.08 -3.52 4.31
N ASP A 5 13.82 -4.71 4.85
CA ASP A 5 12.90 -4.91 5.96
C ASP A 5 13.37 -4.08 7.17
N LYS A 6 12.47 -3.27 7.71
CA LYS A 6 12.73 -2.43 8.88
C LYS A 6 11.79 -2.79 10.00
N ILE A 7 12.38 -3.14 11.15
CA ILE A 7 11.63 -3.29 12.39
C ILE A 7 11.41 -1.89 12.96
N ILE A 8 10.16 -1.57 13.25
CA ILE A 8 9.75 -0.29 13.84
C ILE A 8 9.15 -0.58 15.21
N ASP A 9 9.83 -0.05 16.24
CA ASP A 9 9.36 -0.08 17.62
C ASP A 9 8.52 1.18 17.89
N GLY A 10 7.20 1.04 17.79
CA GLY A 10 6.24 2.05 18.23
C GLY A 10 6.02 2.02 19.74
N LYS A 11 5.17 2.92 20.26
CA LYS A 11 4.96 3.09 21.71
C LYS A 11 4.54 1.78 22.41
N ASN A 12 3.55 1.02 21.90
CA ASN A 12 3.33 -0.38 22.34
C ASN A 12 3.13 -1.37 21.18
N LEU A 13 3.50 -1.00 19.96
CA LEU A 13 3.37 -1.87 18.79
C LEU A 13 4.72 -2.00 18.08
N ARG A 14 5.27 -3.22 18.08
CA ARG A 14 6.39 -3.60 17.20
C ARG A 14 5.82 -4.15 15.90
N TRP A 15 6.28 -3.60 14.79
CA TRP A 15 5.84 -4.00 13.45
C TRP A 15 7.01 -3.95 12.47
N ILE A 16 6.84 -4.59 11.31
CA ILE A 16 7.84 -4.68 10.25
C ILE A 16 7.32 -3.93 9.04
N LEU A 17 8.09 -2.96 8.56
CA LEU A 17 7.88 -2.32 7.27
C LEU A 17 8.74 -3.05 6.24
N ARG A 18 8.12 -3.64 5.22
CA ARG A 18 8.83 -4.36 4.16
C ARG A 18 8.13 -4.25 2.81
N CYS A 19 8.80 -4.67 1.74
CA CYS A 19 8.13 -4.90 0.45
C CYS A 19 7.32 -6.20 0.47
N PRO A 20 6.18 -6.26 -0.25
CA PRO A 20 5.42 -7.48 -0.39
C PRO A 20 6.15 -8.52 -1.25
N ARG A 21 5.90 -9.79 -0.92
CA ARG A 21 6.37 -11.00 -1.58
C ARG A 21 5.17 -11.68 -2.25
N LYS A 22 5.41 -12.56 -3.22
CA LYS A 22 4.33 -13.27 -3.94
C LYS A 22 3.35 -13.98 -3.01
N GLU A 23 3.86 -14.53 -1.91
CA GLU A 23 3.07 -15.23 -0.89
C GLU A 23 2.02 -14.33 -0.20
N ASP A 24 2.27 -13.01 -0.15
CA ASP A 24 1.40 -12.04 0.51
C ASP A 24 0.13 -11.74 -0.31
N ALA A 25 0.08 -12.13 -1.59
CA ALA A 25 -1.01 -11.76 -2.49
C ALA A 25 -2.40 -12.21 -1.99
N ASN A 26 -2.47 -13.41 -1.40
CA ASN A 26 -3.69 -13.94 -0.79
C ASN A 26 -4.15 -13.10 0.41
N GLU A 27 -3.22 -12.65 1.24
CA GLU A 27 -3.51 -11.84 2.41
C GLU A 27 -3.91 -10.41 2.01
N LEU A 28 -3.20 -9.84 1.04
CA LEU A 28 -3.50 -8.51 0.48
C LEU A 28 -4.87 -8.44 -0.19
N SER A 29 -5.29 -9.48 -0.93
CA SER A 29 -6.63 -9.54 -1.52
C SER A 29 -7.73 -9.53 -0.46
N LYS A 30 -7.55 -10.31 0.63
CA LYS A 30 -8.48 -10.32 1.77
C LYS A 30 -8.50 -8.99 2.50
N LEU A 31 -7.34 -8.44 2.81
CA LEU A 31 -7.19 -7.16 3.50
C LEU A 31 -7.80 -6.01 2.68
N ARG A 32 -7.61 -6.03 1.35
CA ARG A 32 -8.21 -5.04 0.45
C ARG A 32 -9.74 -5.09 0.51
N GLY A 33 -10.33 -6.28 0.47
CA GLY A 33 -11.78 -6.43 0.62
C GLY A 33 -12.30 -5.93 1.97
N GLN A 34 -11.53 -6.09 3.05
CA GLN A 34 -11.86 -5.55 4.37
C GLN A 34 -11.81 -4.02 4.40
N ILE A 35 -10.77 -3.43 3.79
CA ILE A 35 -10.60 -1.97 3.70
C ILE A 35 -11.71 -1.35 2.83
N ASP A 36 -11.95 -1.88 1.64
CA ASP A 36 -12.99 -1.36 0.72
C ASP A 36 -14.41 -1.47 1.31
N GLY A 37 -14.64 -2.41 2.24
CA GLY A 37 -15.90 -2.54 2.98
C GLY A 37 -16.08 -1.55 4.14
N GLU A 38 -15.10 -0.69 4.45
CA GLU A 38 -15.22 0.36 5.46
C GLU A 38 -16.11 1.50 4.94
N THR A 39 -17.42 1.39 5.21
CA THR A 39 -18.48 2.32 4.78
C THR A 39 -18.35 3.76 5.28
N GLU A 40 -17.39 4.03 6.17
CA GLU A 40 -17.24 5.31 6.84
C GLU A 40 -16.26 6.26 6.12
N ASN A 41 -15.33 5.73 5.31
CA ASN A 41 -14.26 6.55 4.71
C ASN A 41 -14.01 6.28 3.22
N LEU A 42 -14.61 5.24 2.64
CA LEU A 42 -14.48 4.90 1.23
C LEU A 42 -15.88 4.82 0.59
N ASP A 43 -16.18 5.76 -0.31
CA ASP A 43 -17.39 5.76 -1.14
C ASP A 43 -17.24 4.72 -2.27
N ARG A 44 -17.13 3.44 -1.93
CA ARG A 44 -17.04 2.33 -2.89
C ARG A 44 -18.15 1.32 -2.65
N GLU A 45 -18.85 0.94 -3.72
CA GLU A 45 -19.84 -0.14 -3.64
C GLU A 45 -19.15 -1.51 -3.65
N SER A 46 -19.69 -2.45 -2.88
CA SER A 46 -19.19 -3.83 -2.79
C SER A 46 -19.20 -4.49 -4.17
N GLY A 47 -18.01 -4.77 -4.72
CA GLY A 47 -17.83 -5.39 -6.03
C GLY A 47 -17.11 -4.50 -7.06
N GLU A 48 -16.90 -3.22 -6.77
CA GLU A 48 -16.09 -2.35 -7.63
C GLU A 48 -14.58 -2.56 -7.42
N ALA A 49 -13.86 -2.85 -8.51
CA ALA A 49 -12.40 -3.00 -8.53
C ALA A 49 -11.83 -4.02 -7.51
N PHE A 50 -12.51 -5.15 -7.37
CA PHE A 50 -12.00 -6.31 -6.64
C PHE A 50 -10.68 -6.78 -7.27
N LEU A 51 -9.64 -6.93 -6.44
CA LEU A 51 -8.36 -7.47 -6.85
C LEU A 51 -8.22 -8.89 -6.32
N THR A 52 -8.08 -9.86 -7.23
CA THR A 52 -7.85 -11.25 -6.88
C THR A 52 -6.40 -11.44 -6.37
N PRO A 53 -6.09 -12.58 -5.72
CA PRO A 53 -4.71 -12.92 -5.41
C PRO A 53 -3.81 -12.95 -6.65
N GLU A 54 -4.32 -13.36 -7.81
CA GLU A 54 -3.57 -13.33 -9.07
C GLU A 54 -3.26 -11.91 -9.53
N ASP A 55 -4.21 -10.97 -9.38
CA ASP A 55 -3.98 -9.55 -9.66
C ASP A 55 -2.89 -8.99 -8.76
N PHE A 56 -2.92 -9.32 -7.47
CA PHE A 56 -1.88 -8.90 -6.52
C PHE A 56 -0.52 -9.51 -6.83
N ASP A 57 -0.44 -10.77 -7.27
CA ASP A 57 0.84 -11.35 -7.73
C ASP A 57 1.44 -10.54 -8.90
N GLY A 58 0.59 -10.16 -9.85
CA GLY A 58 0.97 -9.27 -10.96
C GLY A 58 1.48 -7.92 -10.49
N ILE A 59 0.73 -7.26 -9.61
CA ILE A 59 1.08 -5.94 -9.05
C ILE A 59 2.41 -6.01 -8.28
N ILE A 60 2.59 -7.02 -7.42
CA ILE A 60 3.81 -7.20 -6.63
C ILE A 60 5.01 -7.38 -7.56
N CYS A 61 4.87 -8.18 -8.62
CA CYS A 61 5.93 -8.38 -9.61
C CYS A 61 6.27 -7.08 -10.36
N GLU A 62 5.27 -6.32 -10.81
CA GLU A 62 5.46 -5.06 -11.50
C GLU A 62 6.16 -4.03 -10.60
N ASP A 63 5.67 -3.82 -9.38
CA ASP A 63 6.16 -2.78 -8.47
C ASP A 63 7.56 -3.10 -7.92
N ASN A 64 7.86 -4.38 -7.67
CA ASN A 64 9.18 -4.82 -7.24
C ASN A 64 10.23 -4.63 -8.34
N THR A 65 9.82 -4.78 -9.61
CA THR A 65 10.71 -4.58 -10.77
C THR A 65 10.81 -3.11 -11.18
N SER A 66 9.76 -2.32 -10.95
CA SER A 66 9.71 -0.91 -11.33
C SER A 66 10.71 -0.06 -10.55
N LYS A 67 11.36 0.88 -11.24
CA LYS A 67 12.25 1.87 -10.60
C LYS A 67 11.51 3.03 -9.95
N ILE A 68 10.25 3.23 -10.32
CA ILE A 68 9.44 4.39 -9.93
C ILE A 68 8.26 4.04 -9.02
N ASN A 69 7.96 2.75 -8.86
CA ASN A 69 6.93 2.29 -7.94
C ASN A 69 7.56 1.89 -6.61
N LEU A 70 6.81 2.08 -5.52
CA LEU A 70 7.14 1.63 -4.19
C LEU A 70 5.91 0.98 -3.58
N PHE A 71 6.02 -0.31 -3.26
CA PHE A 71 4.96 -1.04 -2.58
C PHE A 71 5.49 -1.49 -1.22
N LEU A 72 4.80 -1.08 -0.17
CA LEU A 72 5.13 -1.35 1.23
C LEU A 72 3.97 -2.04 1.93
N VAL A 73 4.29 -2.96 2.82
CA VAL A 73 3.35 -3.59 3.74
C VAL A 73 3.81 -3.36 5.18
N ALA A 74 2.84 -3.23 6.07
CA ALA A 74 3.04 -3.21 7.51
C ALA A 74 2.62 -4.58 8.06
N GLU A 75 3.59 -5.30 8.62
CA GLU A 75 3.38 -6.63 9.21
C GLU A 75 3.45 -6.55 10.74
N VAL A 76 2.45 -7.11 11.41
CA VAL A 76 2.39 -7.28 12.86
C VAL A 76 2.22 -8.76 13.17
N GLY A 77 3.20 -9.37 13.81
CA GLY A 77 3.12 -10.77 14.25
C GLY A 77 2.85 -11.76 13.11
N GLY A 78 3.45 -11.56 11.93
CA GLY A 78 3.27 -12.43 10.76
C GLY A 78 2.00 -12.17 9.96
N LYS A 79 1.26 -11.10 10.25
CA LYS A 79 0.07 -10.69 9.50
C LYS A 79 0.19 -9.29 8.95
N ILE A 80 -0.24 -9.09 7.71
CA ILE A 80 -0.29 -7.78 7.06
C ILE A 80 -1.53 -7.05 7.56
N VAL A 81 -1.30 -5.91 8.21
CA VAL A 81 -2.38 -5.07 8.78
C VAL A 81 -2.66 -3.83 7.95
N GLY A 82 -1.80 -3.54 6.98
CA GLY A 82 -1.93 -2.38 6.11
C GLY A 82 -0.87 -2.41 5.00
N PHE A 83 -1.12 -1.66 3.94
CA PHE A 83 -0.17 -1.50 2.87
C PHE A 83 -0.25 -0.10 2.27
N SER A 84 0.85 0.33 1.65
CA SER A 84 0.93 1.57 0.89
C SER A 84 1.56 1.28 -0.46
N ARG A 85 0.85 1.61 -1.52
CA ARG A 85 1.32 1.47 -2.89
C ARG A 85 1.46 2.86 -3.49
N LEU A 86 2.68 3.22 -3.89
CA LEU A 86 3.00 4.43 -4.61
C LEU A 86 3.37 4.02 -6.03
N GLU A 87 2.51 4.34 -6.98
CA GLU A 87 2.77 4.10 -8.39
C GLU A 87 3.37 5.35 -9.01
N GLY A 88 4.55 5.21 -9.62
CA GLY A 88 5.18 6.30 -10.35
C GLY A 88 4.48 6.51 -11.69
N ASN A 89 4.29 7.78 -12.07
CA ASN A 89 3.67 8.11 -13.35
C ASN A 89 4.63 7.76 -14.53
N LYS A 90 4.08 7.20 -15.62
CA LYS A 90 4.77 6.97 -16.89
C LYS A 90 4.77 8.21 -17.81
N LEU A 91 4.11 9.31 -17.41
CA LEU A 91 4.01 10.55 -18.17
C LEU A 91 5.26 11.42 -17.96
N ILE A 92 5.94 11.71 -19.06
CA ILE A 92 7.19 12.48 -19.11
C ILE A 92 6.93 14.02 -18.99
N ASN A 93 5.69 14.47 -19.22
CA ASN A 93 5.33 15.89 -19.33
C ASN A 93 4.09 16.29 -18.50
N ASP A 94 4.06 15.97 -17.20
CA ASP A 94 2.95 16.39 -16.34
C ASP A 94 3.12 17.82 -15.77
N ARG A 95 2.01 18.47 -15.44
CA ARG A 95 1.89 19.91 -15.17
C ARG A 95 2.51 20.32 -13.82
N ILE A 96 3.52 21.20 -13.87
CA ILE A 96 4.08 21.87 -12.69
C ILE A 96 2.98 22.71 -12.00
N HIS A 97 2.84 22.57 -10.68
CA HIS A 97 1.85 23.31 -9.90
C HIS A 97 2.27 24.78 -9.66
N LYS A 98 1.31 25.63 -9.28
CA LYS A 98 1.51 27.10 -9.19
C LYS A 98 2.60 27.55 -8.21
N ASP A 99 2.99 26.69 -7.26
CA ASP A 99 4.07 26.94 -6.31
C ASP A 99 5.47 26.56 -6.86
N GLY A 100 5.55 26.17 -8.13
CA GLY A 100 6.78 25.71 -8.77
C GLY A 100 7.25 24.35 -8.26
N LYS A 101 6.44 23.67 -7.44
CA LYS A 101 6.77 22.36 -6.88
C LYS A 101 5.94 21.28 -7.54
N TYR A 102 6.43 20.07 -7.37
CA TYR A 102 5.87 18.85 -7.91
C TYR A 102 5.48 17.95 -6.75
N TYR A 103 4.22 17.52 -6.69
CA TYR A 103 3.75 16.55 -5.70
C TYR A 103 3.01 15.42 -6.42
N ASN A 104 3.52 14.20 -6.28
CA ASN A 104 3.05 13.01 -6.98
C ASN A 104 2.29 12.02 -6.12
N THR A 105 2.13 12.30 -4.83
CA THR A 105 1.85 11.25 -3.86
C THR A 105 0.51 11.46 -3.20
N VAL A 106 -0.44 10.57 -3.50
CA VAL A 106 -1.60 10.33 -2.65
C VAL A 106 -1.21 9.19 -1.70
N ILE A 107 -0.93 9.50 -0.44
CA ILE A 107 -0.77 8.50 0.62
C ILE A 107 -2.14 8.31 1.27
N MET A 108 -2.76 7.14 1.08
CA MET A 108 -3.95 6.74 1.83
C MET A 108 -3.49 5.83 2.97
N GLY A 109 -3.79 6.19 4.21
CA GLY A 109 -3.46 5.38 5.37
C GLY A 109 -4.25 5.84 6.60
N ARG A 110 -4.78 4.87 7.36
CA ARG A 110 -5.44 5.11 8.64
C ARG A 110 -4.47 4.79 9.77
N ILE A 111 -4.12 5.80 10.57
CA ILE A 111 -3.46 5.58 11.87
C ILE A 111 -4.59 5.49 12.90
N ASN A 112 -4.94 4.28 13.32
CA ASN A 112 -5.85 4.11 14.45
C ASN A 112 -5.13 4.60 15.72
N SER A 113 -5.50 5.80 16.17
CA SER A 113 -4.96 6.42 17.39
C SER A 113 -5.58 5.85 18.67
N ASN A 114 -6.18 4.66 18.60
CA ASN A 114 -7.06 4.15 19.65
C ASN A 114 -6.69 2.77 20.20
N ASN A 115 -5.44 2.35 20.09
CA ASN A 115 -4.77 1.56 21.11
C ASN A 115 -3.28 1.53 20.79
N TYR A 116 -2.51 2.14 21.69
CA TYR A 116 -1.05 2.14 21.69
C TYR A 116 -0.49 0.73 21.68
#